data_AF-A0A7X9AS66-F1
#
_entry.id   AF-A0A7X9AS66-F1
#
_cell.length_a   1.000
_cell.length_b   1.000
_cell.length_c   1.000
_cell.angle_alpha   90.00
_cell.angle_beta   90.00
_cell.angle_gamma   90.00
#
_symmetry.space_group_name_H-M   'P 1'
#
loop_
_entity.id
_entity.type
_entity.pdbx_description
1 polymer ?
#
loop_
_entity_poly.entity_id
_entity_poly.type
_entity_poly.pdbx_seq_one_letter_code
_entity_poly.pdbx_strand_id
1 'polypeptide(L)'
;MPSSDTSQQLIACLQRLEDLNPDLTTTELRRIYALAESVGKEFFPVAAEQTERLIGLYRQSPVKQRGAEILAEYFQHLDACARQLCEAGEISPAQEGRKSFSTALVPLNERPALDWCKILNRAEPPKPLIKAADAFRRRHEVVASVVEIAFRVMWLVDRSQAVNWLIEYFKRQDGDHDPDVIRDALMVVLDDEELPPTFLSWVETWALDANLLEYWPTVTRLADRIICRYGMEAWNRQPNLPRLTPLAHLRLILRRKQQGDDSHLLHWLRNIMDELGNGVLRFMALEAALDDCQKQHWRKTILLAELKRMAAYYTPIMLAANCILEQPDGAQQLALAFMGLYGRSRQQWDEAMIAMATKIIRRTFMRDLKESRTPVETIRTLTFGDQAAFNFACAELDLASEKFDSIAQREKVTIYLSTFYASYRQTQLIGAEVAKRYRRLMRILHEDFLRQVLEPEQLEELRRDGAIDQLANMAAQARKFLARRRDIENSLEEMLAAEMDFERYVRQQRIQVFRRLAMQ
;
A
#
# COMPACT_ATOMS: atom_id res chain seq x y z
N MET A 1 42.04 26.65 4.70
CA MET A 1 42.38 25.83 3.52
C MET A 1 42.46 24.39 3.98
N PRO A 2 41.65 23.48 3.44
CA PRO A 2 41.81 22.05 3.74
C PRO A 2 43.23 21.62 3.36
N SER A 3 43.88 20.83 4.22
CA SER A 3 45.25 20.39 3.95
C SER A 3 45.25 19.50 2.70
N SER A 4 46.22 19.68 1.79
CA SER A 4 46.29 18.86 0.56
C SER A 4 46.33 17.35 0.86
N ASP A 5 46.82 16.98 2.04
CA ASP A 5 46.88 15.62 2.55
C ASP A 5 45.48 15.01 2.78
N THR A 6 44.53 15.78 3.30
CA THR A 6 43.14 15.31 3.52
C THR A 6 42.44 14.98 2.20
N SER A 7 42.58 15.84 1.20
CA SER A 7 42.02 15.61 -0.14
C SER A 7 42.69 14.42 -0.83
N GLN A 8 44.00 14.25 -0.68
CA GLN A 8 44.72 13.08 -1.20
C GLN A 8 44.27 11.77 -0.55
N GLN A 9 44.06 11.76 0.77
CA GLN A 9 43.55 10.59 1.48
C GLN A 9 42.14 10.22 1.02
N LEU A 10 41.27 11.20 0.78
CA LEU A 10 39.92 10.95 0.27
C LEU A 10 39.95 10.40 -1.17
N ILE A 11 40.81 10.94 -2.05
CA ILE A 11 41.00 10.40 -3.41
C ILE A 11 41.43 8.93 -3.36
N ALA A 12 42.43 8.60 -2.54
CA ALA A 12 42.89 7.21 -2.39
C ALA A 12 41.76 6.29 -1.88
N CYS A 13 40.90 6.78 -0.98
CA CYS A 13 39.75 6.03 -0.51
C CYS A 13 38.70 5.82 -1.61
N LEU A 14 38.39 6.84 -2.42
CA LEU A 14 37.47 6.74 -3.55
C LEU A 14 38.01 5.79 -4.62
N GLN A 15 39.31 5.81 -4.90
CA GLN A 15 39.95 4.89 -5.83
C GLN A 15 39.86 3.43 -5.35
N ARG A 16 39.95 3.16 -4.04
CA ARG A 16 39.71 1.81 -3.50
C ARG A 16 38.29 1.30 -3.78
N LEU A 17 37.30 2.19 -3.96
CA LEU A 17 35.94 1.77 -4.31
C LEU A 17 35.85 1.19 -5.73
N GLU A 18 36.80 1.51 -6.62
CA GLU A 18 36.84 0.99 -8.00
C GLU A 18 37.02 -0.54 -8.05
N ASP A 19 37.47 -1.18 -6.96
CA ASP A 19 37.52 -2.64 -6.83
C ASP A 19 36.12 -3.28 -6.74
N LEU A 20 35.06 -2.48 -6.60
CA LEU A 20 33.63 -2.85 -6.53
C LEU A 20 33.22 -3.78 -5.37
N ASN A 21 34.19 -4.36 -4.66
CA ASN A 21 34.01 -5.11 -3.43
C ASN A 21 35.12 -4.78 -2.41
N PRO A 22 35.26 -3.51 -2.02
CA PRO A 22 36.29 -3.12 -1.07
C PRO A 22 35.93 -3.68 0.31
N ASP A 23 36.87 -4.34 0.96
CA ASP A 23 36.72 -4.80 2.35
C ASP A 23 36.79 -3.58 3.28
N LEU A 24 35.64 -2.91 3.47
CA LEU A 24 35.51 -1.70 4.27
C LEU A 24 34.82 -2.01 5.59
N THR A 25 35.53 -1.75 6.68
CA THR A 25 34.95 -1.77 8.03
C THR A 25 34.06 -0.54 8.27
N THR A 26 33.14 -0.63 9.23
CA THR A 26 32.32 0.53 9.65
C THR A 26 33.16 1.73 10.08
N THR A 27 34.35 1.48 10.66
CA THR A 27 35.30 2.52 11.06
C THR A 27 35.90 3.23 9.85
N GLU A 28 36.26 2.49 8.80
CA GLU A 28 36.75 3.08 7.55
C GLU A 28 35.67 3.90 6.84
N LEU A 29 34.43 3.41 6.79
CA LEU A 29 33.31 4.18 6.22
C LEU A 29 33.10 5.51 6.94
N ARG A 30 33.12 5.51 8.27
CA ARG A 30 33.04 6.75 9.07
C ARG A 30 34.22 7.68 8.80
N ARG A 31 35.42 7.13 8.60
CA ARG A 31 36.60 7.92 8.23
C ARG A 31 36.43 8.57 6.86
N ILE A 32 35.91 7.84 5.86
CA ILE A 32 35.65 8.38 4.52
C ILE A 32 34.68 9.56 4.59
N TYR A 33 33.58 9.43 5.35
CA TYR A 33 32.60 10.49 5.51
C TYR A 33 33.16 11.70 6.28
N ALA A 34 33.94 11.48 7.34
CA ALA A 34 34.61 12.57 8.05
C ALA A 34 35.63 13.31 7.17
N LEU A 35 36.35 12.60 6.29
CA LEU A 35 37.22 13.21 5.29
C LEU A 35 36.39 14.04 4.30
N ALA A 36 35.27 13.52 3.79
CA ALA A 36 34.38 14.22 2.87
C ALA A 36 33.84 15.55 3.42
N GLU A 37 33.47 15.59 4.71
CA GLU A 37 33.03 16.82 5.38
C GLU A 37 34.14 17.89 5.49
N SER A 38 35.41 17.48 5.41
CA SER A 38 36.56 18.35 5.66
C SER A 38 37.25 18.92 4.40
N VAL A 39 37.04 18.33 3.21
CA VAL A 39 37.78 18.67 1.98
C VAL A 39 37.31 19.93 1.24
N GLY A 40 36.24 20.58 1.70
CA GLY A 40 35.70 21.80 1.10
C GLY A 40 35.05 21.59 -0.27
N LYS A 41 34.20 22.54 -0.67
CA LYS A 41 33.35 22.46 -1.88
C LYS A 41 34.14 22.39 -3.19
N GLU A 42 35.37 22.90 -3.19
CA GLU A 42 36.31 22.89 -4.33
C GLU A 42 36.68 21.47 -4.78
N PHE A 43 36.54 20.48 -3.88
CA PHE A 43 36.79 19.07 -4.18
C PHE A 43 35.67 18.40 -4.99
N PHE A 44 34.48 19.02 -5.06
CA PHE A 44 33.30 18.41 -5.68
C PHE A 44 33.52 17.89 -7.11
N PRO A 45 34.17 18.62 -8.04
CA PRO A 45 34.42 18.11 -9.40
C PRO A 45 35.20 16.80 -9.43
N VAL A 46 36.17 16.63 -8.53
CA VAL A 46 36.97 15.40 -8.40
C VAL A 46 36.10 14.26 -7.89
N ALA A 47 35.28 14.49 -6.86
CA ALA A 47 34.35 13.49 -6.34
C ALA A 47 33.32 13.07 -7.41
N ALA A 48 32.81 14.02 -8.19
CA ALA A 48 31.84 13.77 -9.26
C ALA A 48 32.44 12.93 -10.39
N GLU A 49 33.67 13.24 -10.84
CA GLU A 49 34.37 12.47 -11.87
C GLU A 49 34.64 11.02 -11.41
N GLN A 50 35.11 10.86 -10.17
CA GLN A 50 35.34 9.53 -9.58
C GLN A 50 34.05 8.73 -9.46
N THR A 51 32.95 9.39 -9.09
CA THR A 51 31.63 8.74 -8.97
C THR A 51 31.10 8.30 -10.33
N GLU A 52 31.19 9.14 -11.37
CA GLU A 52 30.79 8.77 -12.74
C GLU A 52 31.60 7.56 -13.24
N ARG A 53 32.92 7.56 -12.99
CA ARG A 53 33.80 6.43 -13.33
C ARG A 53 33.38 5.15 -12.59
N LEU A 54 33.12 5.25 -11.28
CA LEU A 54 32.69 4.13 -10.45
C LEU A 54 31.36 3.54 -10.95
N ILE A 55 30.40 4.38 -11.33
CA ILE A 55 29.15 3.92 -11.94
C ILE A 55 29.41 3.15 -13.24
N GLY A 56 30.30 3.66 -14.10
CA GLY A 56 30.70 2.99 -15.33
C GLY A 56 31.29 1.60 -15.07
N LEU A 57 32.23 1.49 -14.13
CA LEU A 57 32.83 0.21 -13.71
C LEU A 57 31.77 -0.74 -13.12
N TYR A 58 30.89 -0.22 -12.27
CA TYR A 58 29.82 -1.00 -11.65
C TYR A 58 28.87 -1.60 -12.69
N ARG A 59 28.41 -0.81 -13.67
CA ARG A 59 27.53 -1.26 -14.76
C ARG A 59 28.19 -2.34 -15.62
N GLN A 60 29.52 -2.30 -15.77
CA GLN A 60 30.29 -3.28 -16.53
C GLN A 60 30.77 -4.48 -15.69
N SER A 61 30.41 -4.54 -14.40
CA SER A 61 30.86 -5.60 -13.51
C SER A 61 30.34 -6.98 -13.94
N PRO A 62 31.09 -8.08 -13.68
CA PRO A 62 30.65 -9.43 -14.01
C PRO A 62 29.30 -9.80 -13.39
N VAL A 63 29.03 -9.29 -12.18
CA VAL A 63 27.75 -9.52 -11.47
C VAL A 63 26.60 -8.86 -12.20
N LYS A 64 26.79 -7.64 -12.72
CA LYS A 64 25.77 -6.92 -13.50
C LYS A 64 25.53 -7.57 -14.85
N GLN A 65 26.59 -7.90 -15.58
CA GLN A 65 26.48 -8.58 -16.87
C GLN A 65 25.76 -9.93 -16.72
N ARG A 66 26.16 -10.74 -15.74
CA ARG A 66 25.54 -12.04 -15.52
C ARG A 66 24.08 -11.92 -15.06
N GLY A 67 23.78 -10.94 -14.22
CA GLY A 67 22.40 -10.65 -13.81
C GLY A 67 21.51 -10.23 -14.98
N ALA A 68 22.04 -9.40 -15.89
CA ALA A 68 21.35 -9.00 -17.11
C ALA A 68 21.05 -10.19 -18.02
N GLU A 69 22.01 -11.09 -18.21
CA GLU A 69 21.82 -12.34 -18.96
C GLU A 69 20.73 -13.22 -18.35
N ILE A 70 20.76 -13.43 -17.03
CA ILE A 70 19.77 -14.24 -16.30
C ILE A 70 18.37 -13.65 -16.45
N LEU A 71 18.23 -12.34 -16.28
CA LEU A 71 16.93 -11.68 -16.43
C LEU A 71 16.45 -11.70 -17.89
N ALA A 72 17.34 -11.50 -18.86
CA ALA A 72 16.99 -11.59 -20.27
C ALA A 72 16.47 -12.98 -20.64
N GLU A 73 17.13 -14.05 -20.19
CA GLU A 73 16.67 -15.43 -20.37
C GLU A 73 15.31 -15.66 -19.70
N TYR A 74 15.14 -15.17 -18.47
CA TYR A 74 13.87 -15.25 -17.75
C TYR A 74 12.73 -14.55 -18.51
N PHE A 75 12.97 -13.34 -19.03
CA PHE A 75 11.96 -12.60 -19.81
C PHE A 75 11.65 -13.24 -21.15
N GLN A 76 12.63 -13.87 -21.81
CA GLN A 76 12.37 -14.62 -23.04
C GLN A 76 11.33 -15.74 -22.83
N HIS A 77 11.34 -16.41 -21.68
CA HIS A 77 10.32 -17.39 -21.32
C HIS A 77 8.93 -16.75 -21.16
N LEU A 78 8.85 -15.61 -20.44
CA LEU A 78 7.60 -14.90 -20.25
C LEU A 78 7.05 -14.38 -21.59
N ASP A 79 7.90 -13.83 -22.46
CA ASP A 79 7.53 -13.29 -23.77
C ASP A 79 7.12 -14.39 -24.75
N ALA A 80 7.75 -15.57 -24.69
CA ALA A 80 7.34 -16.73 -25.48
C ALA A 80 5.94 -17.20 -25.06
N CYS A 81 5.69 -17.32 -23.75
CA CYS A 81 4.36 -17.65 -23.23
C CYS A 81 3.32 -16.59 -23.62
N ALA A 82 3.66 -15.31 -23.46
CA ALA A 82 2.78 -14.21 -23.82
C ALA A 82 2.41 -14.20 -25.31
N ARG A 83 3.35 -14.55 -26.20
CA ARG A 83 3.05 -14.72 -27.63
C ARG A 83 2.07 -15.87 -27.88
N GLN A 84 2.31 -17.04 -27.29
CA GLN A 84 1.42 -18.20 -27.43
C GLN A 84 0.01 -17.91 -26.92
N LEU A 85 -0.12 -17.26 -25.75
CA LEU A 85 -1.42 -16.88 -25.20
C LEU A 85 -2.14 -15.82 -26.03
N CYS A 86 -1.38 -14.90 -26.64
CA CYS A 86 -1.95 -13.90 -27.55
C CYS A 86 -2.45 -14.53 -28.85
N GLU A 87 -1.69 -15.46 -29.43
CA GLU A 87 -2.09 -16.23 -30.62
C GLU A 87 -3.34 -17.10 -30.35
N ALA A 88 -3.47 -17.63 -29.13
CA ALA A 88 -4.65 -18.37 -28.68
C ALA A 88 -5.86 -17.47 -28.37
N GLY A 89 -5.71 -16.14 -28.41
CA GLY A 89 -6.78 -15.17 -28.08
C GLY A 89 -7.13 -15.11 -26.59
N GLU A 90 -6.27 -15.62 -25.71
CA GLU A 90 -6.53 -15.68 -24.25
C GLU A 90 -6.11 -14.42 -23.50
N ILE A 91 -5.22 -13.63 -24.10
CA ILE A 91 -4.75 -12.34 -23.59
C ILE A 91 -4.73 -11.30 -24.71
N SER A 92 -4.75 -10.02 -24.33
CA SER A 92 -4.67 -8.91 -25.26
C SER A 92 -3.25 -8.79 -25.86
N PRO A 93 -3.11 -8.22 -27.07
CA PRO A 93 -1.79 -7.83 -27.58
C PRO A 93 -1.14 -6.82 -26.63
N ALA A 94 0.19 -6.89 -26.52
CA ALA A 94 0.95 -5.90 -25.75
C ALA A 94 0.69 -4.49 -26.30
N GLN A 95 0.52 -3.54 -25.40
CA GLN A 95 0.57 -2.12 -25.75
C GLN A 95 2.02 -1.67 -25.60
N GLU A 96 2.50 -0.82 -26.52
CA GLU A 96 3.74 -0.08 -26.26
C GLU A 96 3.54 0.67 -24.94
N GLY A 97 4.29 0.27 -23.91
CA GLY A 97 4.26 0.95 -22.63
C GLY A 97 4.63 2.41 -22.82
N ARG A 98 4.18 3.28 -21.90
CA ARG A 98 4.85 4.58 -21.80
C ARG A 98 6.33 4.28 -21.58
N LYS A 99 7.23 4.96 -22.28
CA LYS A 99 8.69 4.78 -22.10
C LYS A 99 8.98 4.66 -20.60
N SER A 100 9.23 3.43 -20.13
CA SER A 100 9.56 3.18 -18.74
C SER A 100 10.93 3.81 -18.52
N PHE A 101 11.05 4.64 -17.49
CA PHE A 101 12.21 5.50 -17.33
C PHE A 101 13.45 4.71 -16.89
N SER A 102 13.25 3.47 -16.44
CA SER A 102 14.31 2.49 -16.15
C SER A 102 14.16 1.28 -17.08
N THR A 103 14.86 1.32 -18.22
CA THR A 103 14.81 0.25 -19.23
C THR A 103 15.87 -0.83 -19.03
N ALA A 104 16.82 -0.63 -18.11
CA ALA A 104 18.06 -1.38 -18.13
C ALA A 104 17.86 -2.90 -17.98
N LEU A 105 16.75 -3.37 -17.42
CA LEU A 105 16.54 -4.79 -17.07
C LEU A 105 15.07 -5.25 -17.02
N VAL A 106 14.11 -4.60 -17.69
CA VAL A 106 12.68 -5.00 -17.64
C VAL A 106 12.01 -4.84 -19.02
N PRO A 107 11.06 -5.72 -19.42
CA PRO A 107 10.31 -5.57 -20.67
C PRO A 107 9.56 -4.23 -20.76
N LEU A 108 9.58 -3.63 -21.96
CA LEU A 108 8.89 -2.35 -22.27
C LEU A 108 7.37 -2.47 -22.45
N ASN A 109 6.86 -3.70 -22.47
CA ASN A 109 5.48 -3.99 -22.85
C ASN A 109 4.57 -3.96 -21.64
N GLU A 110 3.69 -2.97 -21.56
CA GLU A 110 2.64 -2.93 -20.55
C GLU A 110 1.50 -3.88 -20.94
N ARG A 111 1.09 -4.72 -19.99
CA ARG A 111 -0.07 -5.60 -20.11
C ARG A 111 -1.07 -5.33 -18.99
N PRO A 112 -2.38 -5.55 -19.24
CA PRO A 112 -3.37 -5.57 -18.17
C PRO A 112 -2.98 -6.56 -17.07
N ALA A 113 -3.30 -6.26 -15.81
CA ALA A 113 -2.88 -7.09 -14.67
C ALA A 113 -3.34 -8.55 -14.79
N LEU A 114 -4.55 -8.79 -15.31
CA LEU A 114 -5.07 -10.15 -15.53
C LEU A 114 -4.25 -10.93 -16.56
N ASP A 115 -3.93 -10.29 -17.69
CA ASP A 115 -3.14 -10.92 -18.74
C ASP A 115 -1.74 -11.24 -18.23
N TRP A 116 -1.19 -10.37 -17.39
CA TRP A 116 0.08 -10.60 -16.73
C TRP A 116 0.06 -11.77 -15.74
N CYS A 117 -0.96 -11.85 -14.88
CA CYS A 117 -1.13 -12.99 -13.97
C CYS A 117 -1.25 -14.33 -14.73
N LYS A 118 -1.95 -14.34 -15.86
CA LYS A 118 -2.05 -15.52 -16.73
C LYS A 118 -0.69 -15.93 -17.30
N ILE A 119 0.14 -14.98 -17.74
CA ILE A 119 1.50 -15.24 -18.23
C ILE A 119 2.35 -15.84 -17.11
N LEU A 120 2.39 -15.20 -15.93
CA LEU A 120 3.18 -15.68 -14.80
C LEU A 120 2.77 -17.09 -14.36
N ASN A 121 1.47 -17.41 -14.39
CA ASN A 121 1.00 -18.74 -14.02
C ASN A 121 1.37 -19.82 -15.06
N ARG A 122 1.47 -19.47 -16.35
CA ARG A 122 1.64 -20.45 -17.45
C ARG A 122 3.03 -20.52 -18.06
N ALA A 123 3.89 -19.55 -17.83
CA ALA A 123 5.19 -19.47 -18.52
C ALA A 123 6.17 -20.59 -18.12
N GLU A 124 5.92 -21.28 -17.00
CA GLU A 124 6.71 -22.40 -16.47
C GLU A 124 8.25 -22.29 -16.70
N PRO A 125 8.90 -21.17 -16.33
CA PRO A 125 10.34 -21.04 -16.51
C PRO A 125 11.09 -22.09 -15.67
N PRO A 126 12.28 -22.54 -16.10
CA PRO A 126 13.06 -23.53 -15.35
C PRO A 126 13.32 -23.08 -13.91
N LYS A 127 13.06 -23.95 -12.92
CA LYS A 127 13.26 -23.64 -11.49
C LYS A 127 14.63 -23.03 -11.15
N PRO A 128 15.76 -23.48 -11.73
CA PRO A 128 17.06 -22.85 -11.48
C PRO A 128 17.10 -21.39 -11.94
N LEU A 129 16.47 -21.08 -13.08
CA LEU A 129 16.40 -19.72 -13.64
C LEU A 129 15.56 -18.80 -12.77
N ILE A 130 14.40 -19.28 -12.28
CA ILE A 130 13.57 -18.54 -11.30
C ILE A 130 14.40 -18.18 -10.07
N LYS A 131 15.08 -19.15 -9.47
CA LYS A 131 15.92 -18.92 -8.29
C LYS A 131 17.06 -17.95 -8.55
N ALA A 132 17.68 -18.01 -9.74
CA ALA A 132 18.75 -17.10 -10.13
C ALA A 132 18.22 -15.66 -10.30
N ALA A 133 17.08 -15.49 -10.96
CA ALA A 133 16.41 -14.20 -11.12
C ALA A 133 15.95 -13.62 -9.77
N ASP A 134 15.40 -14.45 -8.87
CA ASP A 134 15.04 -14.06 -7.50
C ASP A 134 16.27 -13.66 -6.70
N ALA A 135 17.37 -14.42 -6.77
CA ALA A 135 18.61 -14.10 -6.06
C ALA A 135 19.22 -12.78 -6.53
N PHE A 136 19.18 -12.51 -7.84
CA PHE A 136 19.65 -11.25 -8.39
C PHE A 136 18.77 -10.07 -7.95
N ARG A 137 17.45 -10.22 -7.97
CA ARG A 137 16.52 -9.22 -7.41
C ARG A 137 16.74 -9.01 -5.91
N ARG A 138 16.93 -10.08 -5.14
CA ARG A 138 17.18 -9.99 -3.69
C ARG A 138 18.50 -9.29 -3.39
N ARG A 139 19.52 -9.41 -4.25
CA ARG A 139 20.79 -8.67 -4.12
C ARG A 139 20.56 -7.15 -4.12
N HIS A 140 19.67 -6.64 -4.97
CA HIS A 140 19.26 -5.23 -5.00
C HIS A 140 18.66 -4.77 -3.66
N GLU A 141 18.06 -5.67 -2.88
CA GLU A 141 17.48 -5.32 -1.58
C GLU A 141 18.49 -5.34 -0.43
N VAL A 142 19.47 -6.24 -0.48
CA VAL A 142 20.29 -6.58 0.71
C VAL A 142 21.74 -6.14 0.61
N VAL A 143 22.26 -5.89 -0.59
CA VAL A 143 23.68 -5.57 -0.78
C VAL A 143 23.86 -4.06 -0.97
N ALA A 144 24.54 -3.44 0.00
CA ALA A 144 25.02 -2.08 -0.11
C ALA A 144 26.03 -1.97 -1.26
N SER A 145 25.86 -0.96 -2.10
CA SER A 145 26.71 -0.73 -3.27
C SER A 145 27.75 0.34 -2.94
N VAL A 146 28.92 0.21 -3.56
CA VAL A 146 29.98 1.23 -3.51
C VAL A 146 29.54 2.57 -4.08
N VAL A 147 28.54 2.57 -4.97
CA VAL A 147 27.96 3.80 -5.56
C VAL A 147 27.21 4.63 -4.51
N GLU A 148 26.52 3.99 -3.56
CA GLU A 148 25.91 4.69 -2.43
C GLU A 148 26.96 5.46 -1.61
N ILE A 149 28.11 4.84 -1.35
CA ILE A 149 29.21 5.47 -0.61
C ILE A 149 29.71 6.72 -1.37
N ALA A 150 29.92 6.60 -2.68
CA ALA A 150 30.36 7.70 -3.52
C ALA A 150 29.35 8.85 -3.57
N PHE A 151 28.04 8.54 -3.69
CA PHE A 151 26.98 9.55 -3.59
C PHE A 151 26.95 10.23 -2.23
N ARG A 152 27.12 9.50 -1.12
CA ARG A 152 27.22 10.11 0.21
C ARG A 152 28.42 11.03 0.33
N VAL A 153 29.58 10.66 -0.24
CA VAL A 153 30.75 11.54 -0.28
C VAL A 153 30.43 12.82 -1.05
N MET A 154 29.87 12.73 -2.26
CA MET A 154 29.47 13.91 -3.03
C MET A 154 28.52 14.82 -2.23
N TRP A 155 27.54 14.20 -1.55
CA TRP A 155 26.54 14.90 -0.74
C TRP A 155 27.16 15.65 0.45
N LEU A 156 28.12 15.03 1.15
CA LEU A 156 28.82 15.62 2.28
C LEU A 156 29.79 16.74 1.86
N VAL A 157 30.41 16.62 0.68
CA VAL A 157 31.30 17.66 0.12
C VAL A 157 30.50 18.92 -0.23
N ASP A 158 29.44 18.76 -1.02
CA ASP A 158 28.51 19.85 -1.31
C ASP A 158 27.14 19.33 -1.76
N ARG A 159 26.15 19.45 -0.86
CA ARG A 159 24.76 19.05 -1.10
C ARG A 159 24.17 19.64 -2.39
N SER A 160 24.31 20.95 -2.61
CA SER A 160 23.65 21.65 -3.73
C SER A 160 24.20 21.19 -5.08
N GLN A 161 25.52 21.04 -5.19
CA GLN A 161 26.16 20.50 -6.37
C GLN A 161 25.83 19.01 -6.57
N ALA A 162 25.75 18.21 -5.49
CA ALA A 162 25.40 16.80 -5.55
C ALA A 162 23.99 16.59 -6.12
N VAL A 163 23.01 17.35 -5.63
CA VAL A 163 21.62 17.35 -6.14
C VAL A 163 21.59 17.68 -7.63
N ASN A 164 22.24 18.78 -8.03
CA ASN A 164 22.27 19.21 -9.43
C ASN A 164 22.93 18.17 -10.33
N TRP A 165 24.03 17.57 -9.87
CA TRP A 165 24.72 16.51 -10.60
C TRP A 165 23.82 15.29 -10.78
N LEU A 166 23.10 14.85 -9.74
CA LEU A 166 22.15 13.73 -9.83
C LEU A 166 21.04 14.01 -10.84
N ILE A 167 20.45 15.22 -10.79
CA ILE A 167 19.40 15.63 -11.75
C ILE A 167 19.94 15.56 -13.19
N GLU A 168 21.11 16.13 -13.45
CA GLU A 168 21.73 16.10 -14.79
C GLU A 168 22.16 14.68 -15.19
N TYR A 169 22.62 13.85 -14.25
CA TYR A 169 22.93 12.44 -14.50
C TYR A 169 21.68 11.68 -14.96
N PHE A 170 20.57 11.74 -14.22
CA PHE A 170 19.33 11.05 -14.59
C PHE A 170 18.73 11.60 -15.88
N LYS A 171 18.87 12.89 -16.15
CA LYS A 171 18.46 13.48 -17.42
C LYS A 171 19.30 13.00 -18.60
N ARG A 172 20.62 12.86 -18.46
CA ARG A 172 21.52 12.30 -19.49
C ARG A 172 21.23 10.83 -19.78
N GLN A 173 20.81 10.09 -18.76
CA GLN A 173 20.50 8.65 -18.83
C GLN A 173 19.00 8.38 -18.98
N ASP A 174 18.19 9.36 -19.40
CA ASP A 174 16.74 9.22 -19.46
C ASP A 174 16.32 8.01 -20.32
N GLY A 175 15.60 7.08 -19.69
CA GLY A 175 15.22 5.82 -20.30
C GLY A 175 16.30 4.75 -20.31
N ASP A 176 17.38 4.85 -19.51
CA ASP A 176 18.38 3.79 -19.26
C ASP A 176 18.93 3.87 -17.82
N HIS A 177 18.04 4.17 -16.87
CA HIS A 177 18.44 4.23 -15.47
C HIS A 177 18.70 2.84 -14.89
N ASP A 178 19.90 2.64 -14.34
CA ASP A 178 20.21 1.43 -13.57
C ASP A 178 19.47 1.45 -12.22
N PRO A 179 18.67 0.41 -11.89
CA PRO A 179 17.91 0.35 -10.64
C PRO A 179 18.74 0.42 -9.35
N ASP A 180 19.98 -0.07 -9.35
CA ASP A 180 20.87 0.07 -8.18
C ASP A 180 21.32 1.52 -8.01
N VAL A 181 21.62 2.21 -9.11
CA VAL A 181 22.03 3.63 -9.08
C VAL A 181 20.87 4.50 -8.60
N ILE A 182 19.64 4.23 -9.06
CA ILE A 182 18.44 4.92 -8.55
C ILE A 182 18.28 4.65 -7.06
N ARG A 183 18.32 3.38 -6.63
CA ARG A 183 18.20 2.97 -5.22
C ARG A 183 19.23 3.71 -4.36
N ASP A 184 20.49 3.71 -4.77
CA ASP A 184 21.59 4.32 -4.03
C ASP A 184 21.41 5.84 -3.91
N ALA A 185 21.00 6.51 -5.00
CA ALA A 185 20.68 7.93 -4.95
C ALA A 185 19.52 8.21 -3.99
N LEU A 186 18.43 7.43 -4.06
CA LEU A 186 17.29 7.55 -3.16
C LEU A 186 17.68 7.32 -1.69
N MET A 187 18.59 6.37 -1.41
CA MET A 187 19.10 6.10 -0.06
C MET A 187 19.87 7.29 0.53
N VAL A 188 20.63 8.03 -0.30
CA VAL A 188 21.36 9.22 0.14
C VAL A 188 20.40 10.38 0.42
N VAL A 189 19.38 10.56 -0.42
CA VAL A 189 18.45 11.70 -0.31
C VAL A 189 17.28 11.46 0.65
N LEU A 190 17.12 10.23 1.14
CA LEU A 190 15.98 9.79 1.95
C LEU A 190 15.80 10.58 3.24
N ASP A 191 16.87 11.15 3.78
CA ASP A 191 16.86 11.93 5.02
C ASP A 191 16.98 13.44 4.76
N ASP A 192 17.10 13.86 3.50
CA ASP A 192 17.19 15.28 3.13
C ASP A 192 15.86 16.02 3.30
N GLU A 193 15.87 17.29 3.71
CA GLU A 193 14.64 18.05 4.00
C GLU A 193 14.25 19.05 2.89
N GLU A 194 15.12 19.29 1.91
CA GLU A 194 14.99 20.42 0.98
C GLU A 194 15.26 20.04 -0.49
N LEU A 195 14.79 18.87 -0.94
CA LEU A 195 14.95 18.44 -2.32
C LEU A 195 14.22 19.37 -3.29
N PRO A 196 14.85 19.74 -4.41
CA PRO A 196 14.23 20.61 -5.39
C PRO A 196 13.09 19.89 -6.13
N PRO A 197 12.09 20.63 -6.64
CA PRO A 197 10.96 20.07 -7.37
C PRO A 197 11.38 19.16 -8.54
N THR A 198 12.47 19.49 -9.24
CA THR A 198 13.00 18.69 -10.35
C THR A 198 13.47 17.31 -9.91
N PHE A 199 14.06 17.17 -8.72
CA PHE A 199 14.41 15.84 -8.19
C PHE A 199 13.15 15.11 -7.75
N LEU A 200 12.22 15.79 -7.08
CA LEU A 200 10.95 15.20 -6.68
C LEU A 200 10.13 14.70 -7.89
N SER A 201 10.24 15.33 -9.07
CA SER A 201 9.56 14.85 -10.28
C SER A 201 10.13 13.52 -10.76
N TRP A 202 11.43 13.28 -10.58
CA TRP A 202 12.03 11.95 -10.83
C TRP A 202 11.54 10.92 -9.83
N VAL A 203 11.48 11.27 -8.55
CA VAL A 203 10.94 10.41 -7.49
C VAL A 203 9.51 9.98 -7.81
N GLU A 204 8.69 10.91 -8.28
CA GLU A 204 7.31 10.64 -8.68
C GLU A 204 7.22 9.64 -9.83
N THR A 205 8.06 9.84 -10.84
CA THR A 205 8.18 8.94 -11.99
C THR A 205 8.54 7.52 -11.55
N TRP A 206 9.55 7.36 -10.69
CA TRP A 206 9.95 6.04 -10.20
C TRP A 206 8.90 5.39 -9.30
N ALA A 207 8.17 6.16 -8.50
CA ALA A 207 7.10 5.65 -7.64
C ALA A 207 5.89 5.08 -8.42
N LEU A 208 5.65 5.59 -9.63
CA LEU A 208 4.56 5.16 -10.51
C LEU A 208 4.95 4.11 -11.54
N ASP A 209 6.24 3.84 -11.70
CA ASP A 209 6.73 2.90 -12.69
C ASP A 209 6.37 1.46 -12.27
N ALA A 210 5.49 0.82 -13.06
CA ALA A 210 4.98 -0.52 -12.78
C ALA A 210 6.07 -1.60 -12.93
N ASN A 211 7.03 -1.39 -13.83
CA ASN A 211 8.17 -2.27 -14.05
C ASN A 211 9.13 -2.20 -12.87
N LEU A 212 9.43 -1.00 -12.38
CA LEU A 212 10.20 -0.83 -11.15
C LEU A 212 9.48 -1.46 -9.94
N LEU A 213 8.16 -1.33 -9.85
CA LEU A 213 7.41 -1.94 -8.74
C LEU A 213 7.53 -3.47 -8.73
N GLU A 214 7.42 -4.09 -9.89
CA GLU A 214 7.44 -5.54 -10.00
C GLU A 214 8.85 -6.13 -9.80
N TYR A 215 9.86 -5.56 -10.46
CA TYR A 215 11.19 -6.16 -10.52
C TYR A 215 12.19 -5.54 -9.56
N TRP A 216 11.99 -4.28 -9.18
CA TRP A 216 12.90 -3.49 -8.35
C TRP A 216 12.16 -2.78 -7.20
N PRO A 217 11.36 -3.50 -6.39
CA PRO A 217 10.41 -2.90 -5.44
C PRO A 217 11.07 -1.99 -4.41
N THR A 218 12.38 -2.14 -4.12
CA THR A 218 13.11 -1.22 -3.24
C THR A 218 13.15 0.20 -3.79
N VAL A 219 13.30 0.37 -5.11
CA VAL A 219 13.30 1.70 -5.75
C VAL A 219 11.97 2.39 -5.48
N THR A 220 10.87 1.71 -5.79
CA THR A 220 9.53 2.29 -5.60
C THR A 220 9.20 2.51 -4.13
N ARG A 221 9.61 1.63 -3.22
CA ARG A 221 9.46 1.83 -1.77
C ARG A 221 10.21 3.06 -1.26
N LEU A 222 11.47 3.26 -1.68
CA LEU A 222 12.23 4.44 -1.28
C LEU A 222 11.63 5.73 -1.86
N ALA A 223 11.21 5.69 -3.12
CA ALA A 223 10.53 6.82 -3.74
C ALA A 223 9.21 7.16 -3.02
N ASP A 224 8.41 6.14 -2.68
CA ASP A 224 7.17 6.26 -1.91
C ASP A 224 7.39 6.89 -0.54
N ARG A 225 8.47 6.52 0.15
CA ARG A 225 8.84 7.11 1.45
C ARG A 225 9.17 8.60 1.31
N ILE A 226 9.90 8.99 0.26
CA ILE A 226 10.19 10.40 -0.02
C ILE A 226 8.89 11.17 -0.32
N ILE A 227 8.01 10.64 -1.18
CA ILE A 227 6.71 11.25 -1.49
C ILE A 227 5.86 11.41 -0.23
N CYS A 228 5.78 10.37 0.60
CA CYS A 228 5.04 10.40 1.85
C CYS A 228 5.58 11.52 2.76
N ARG A 229 6.88 11.57 2.99
CA ARG A 229 7.51 12.57 3.86
C ARG A 229 7.31 14.00 3.35
N TYR A 230 7.68 14.29 2.10
CA TYR A 230 7.53 15.64 1.54
C TYR A 230 6.07 16.06 1.42
N GLY A 231 5.18 15.13 1.05
CA GLY A 231 3.75 15.38 1.00
C GLY A 231 3.16 15.67 2.38
N MET A 232 3.54 14.90 3.40
CA MET A 232 3.10 15.12 4.78
C MET A 232 3.63 16.42 5.37
N GLU A 233 4.86 16.79 5.03
CA GLU A 233 5.43 18.07 5.45
C GLU A 233 4.72 19.25 4.78
N ALA A 234 4.51 19.19 3.47
CA ALA A 234 3.74 20.19 2.73
C ALA A 234 2.31 20.32 3.28
N TRP A 235 1.65 19.20 3.57
CA TRP A 235 0.35 19.19 4.24
C TRP A 235 0.41 19.88 5.62
N ASN A 236 1.40 19.56 6.46
CA ASN A 236 1.54 20.12 7.81
C ASN A 236 1.84 21.64 7.83
N ARG A 237 2.40 22.18 6.74
CA ARG A 237 2.65 23.63 6.55
C ARG A 237 1.39 24.42 6.19
N GLN A 238 0.29 23.77 5.82
CA GLN A 238 -0.94 24.47 5.45
C GLN A 238 -1.49 25.30 6.63
N PRO A 239 -1.85 26.59 6.42
CA PRO A 239 -2.23 27.51 7.49
C PRO A 239 -3.57 27.17 8.15
N ASN A 240 -4.51 26.61 7.38
CA ASN A 240 -5.90 26.40 7.78
C ASN A 240 -6.27 24.92 7.93
N LEU A 241 -5.44 24.16 8.65
CA LEU A 241 -5.74 22.74 8.90
C LEU A 241 -6.89 22.56 9.90
N PRO A 242 -7.81 21.60 9.65
CA PRO A 242 -8.89 21.28 10.57
C PRO A 242 -8.39 20.84 11.95
N ARG A 243 -9.05 21.33 13.02
CA ARG A 243 -8.74 20.97 14.41
C ARG A 243 -9.38 19.64 14.80
N LEU A 244 -8.89 18.55 14.22
CA LEU A 244 -9.34 17.19 14.52
C LEU A 244 -8.27 16.46 15.33
N THR A 245 -8.65 15.81 16.44
CA THR A 245 -7.70 15.13 17.35
C THR A 245 -6.76 14.16 16.63
N PRO A 246 -7.23 13.29 15.70
CA PRO A 246 -6.33 12.41 14.98
C PRO A 246 -5.31 13.14 14.11
N LEU A 247 -5.70 14.28 13.50
CA LEU A 247 -4.80 15.10 12.70
C LEU A 247 -3.81 15.87 13.59
N ALA A 248 -4.24 16.35 14.76
CA ALA A 248 -3.35 16.96 15.73
C ALA A 248 -2.27 15.97 16.22
N HIS A 249 -2.64 14.71 16.44
CA HIS A 249 -1.68 13.65 16.76
C HIS A 249 -0.68 13.40 15.62
N LEU A 250 -1.13 13.35 14.36
CA LEU A 250 -0.23 13.26 13.21
C LEU A 250 0.80 14.39 13.20
N ARG A 251 0.37 15.63 13.44
CA ARG A 251 1.28 16.79 13.48
C ARG A 251 2.34 16.67 14.58
N LEU A 252 2.00 16.05 15.71
CA LEU A 252 2.98 15.77 16.78
C LEU A 252 3.99 14.70 16.34
N ILE A 253 3.56 13.66 15.64
CA ILE A 253 4.45 12.64 15.06
C ILE A 253 5.43 13.31 14.09
N LEU A 254 4.92 14.05 13.11
CA LEU A 254 5.72 14.71 12.08
C LEU A 254 6.71 15.73 12.65
N ARG A 255 6.35 16.43 13.74
CA ARG A 255 7.25 17.42 14.39
C ARG A 255 8.39 16.77 15.17
N ARG A 256 8.22 15.54 15.64
CA ARG A 256 9.21 14.89 16.52
C ARG A 256 10.41 14.31 15.77
N LYS A 257 10.39 14.27 14.42
CA LYS A 257 11.47 13.75 13.55
C LYS A 257 12.15 12.50 14.14
N GLN A 258 11.37 11.57 14.70
CA GLN A 258 11.93 10.38 15.35
C GLN A 258 12.36 9.38 14.28
N GLN A 259 13.61 8.92 14.37
CA GLN A 259 14.12 7.81 13.57
C GLN A 259 13.24 6.57 13.81
N GLY A 260 12.56 6.08 12.77
CA GLY A 260 11.56 5.00 12.85
C GLY A 260 10.13 5.37 12.40
N ASP A 261 9.99 6.44 11.60
CA ASP A 261 8.75 7.14 11.22
C ASP A 261 7.62 6.22 10.71
N ASP A 262 7.96 5.20 9.92
CA ASP A 262 6.97 4.37 9.22
C ASP A 262 6.06 3.56 10.17
N SER A 263 6.57 3.13 11.34
CA SER A 263 5.76 2.35 12.30
C SER A 263 4.75 3.22 13.06
N HIS A 264 5.17 4.43 13.46
CA HIS A 264 4.26 5.38 14.11
C HIS A 264 3.23 5.90 13.12
N LEU A 265 3.64 6.16 11.88
CA LEU A 265 2.74 6.57 10.82
C LEU A 265 1.74 5.47 10.45
N LEU A 266 2.18 4.21 10.38
CA LEU A 266 1.28 3.06 10.19
C LEU A 266 0.28 2.93 11.33
N HIS A 267 0.72 3.06 12.59
CA HIS A 267 -0.19 3.01 13.73
C HIS A 267 -1.23 4.14 13.67
N TRP A 268 -0.79 5.36 13.36
CA TRP A 268 -1.69 6.48 13.13
C TRP A 268 -2.66 6.21 11.97
N LEU A 269 -2.17 5.64 10.86
CA LEU A 269 -2.96 5.32 9.68
C LEU A 269 -4.07 4.30 10.00
N ARG A 270 -3.77 3.27 10.80
CA ARG A 270 -4.79 2.32 11.27
C ARG A 270 -5.86 3.01 12.11
N ASN A 271 -5.48 3.92 13.01
CA ASN A 271 -6.42 4.66 13.83
C ASN A 271 -7.30 5.61 12.99
N ILE A 272 -6.73 6.31 12.01
CA ILE A 272 -7.52 7.21 11.16
C ILE A 272 -8.45 6.44 10.21
N MET A 273 -8.05 5.24 9.75
CA MET A 273 -8.92 4.35 8.98
C MET A 273 -10.12 3.86 9.80
N ASP A 274 -9.95 3.60 11.11
CA ASP A 274 -11.06 3.30 12.02
C ASP A 274 -11.99 4.52 12.18
N GLU A 275 -11.44 5.73 12.34
CA GLU A 275 -12.22 6.97 12.39
C GLU A 275 -12.97 7.29 11.09
N LEU A 276 -12.35 7.04 9.94
CA LEU A 276 -12.99 7.11 8.63
C LEU A 276 -14.17 6.14 8.57
N GLY A 277 -13.96 4.90 9.02
CA GLY A 277 -15.01 3.90 9.02
C GLY A 277 -16.17 4.21 9.96
N ASN A 278 -15.87 4.74 11.15
CA ASN A 278 -16.86 5.28 12.07
C ASN A 278 -17.64 6.47 11.45
N GLY A 279 -16.98 7.30 10.63
CA GLY A 279 -17.63 8.35 9.84
C GLY A 279 -18.69 7.79 8.88
N VAL A 280 -18.35 6.73 8.15
CA VAL A 280 -19.30 6.02 7.26
C VAL A 280 -20.48 5.43 8.06
N LEU A 281 -20.25 4.86 9.24
CA LEU A 281 -21.34 4.39 10.12
C LEU A 281 -22.25 5.53 10.57
N ARG A 282 -21.69 6.67 10.99
CA ARG A 282 -22.46 7.85 11.40
C ARG A 282 -23.33 8.35 10.25
N PHE A 283 -22.81 8.39 9.03
CA PHE A 283 -23.60 8.70 7.84
C PHE A 283 -24.76 7.74 7.62
N MET A 284 -24.57 6.44 7.82
CA MET A 284 -25.67 5.48 7.72
C MET A 284 -26.77 5.69 8.77
N ALA A 285 -26.41 6.11 9.98
CA ALA A 285 -27.37 6.45 11.02
C ALA A 285 -28.11 7.76 10.71
N LEU A 286 -27.42 8.73 10.11
CA LEU A 286 -28.00 10.01 9.69
C LEU A 286 -29.01 9.84 8.56
N GLU A 287 -28.73 9.01 7.55
CA GLU A 287 -29.68 8.72 6.45
C GLU A 287 -31.03 8.21 6.96
N ALA A 288 -31.02 7.24 7.88
CA ALA A 288 -32.24 6.68 8.48
C ALA A 288 -33.05 7.72 9.28
N ALA A 289 -32.42 8.82 9.68
CA ALA A 289 -33.05 9.89 10.43
C ALA A 289 -33.52 11.06 9.55
N LEU A 290 -33.06 11.17 8.30
CA LEU A 290 -33.30 12.33 7.43
C LEU A 290 -34.70 12.38 6.80
N ASP A 291 -35.51 11.32 6.93
CA ASP A 291 -36.90 11.29 6.44
C ASP A 291 -37.89 12.13 7.30
N ASP A 292 -37.47 12.63 8.48
CA ASP A 292 -38.29 13.46 9.38
C ASP A 292 -38.07 14.97 9.18
N CYS A 293 -39.07 15.67 8.62
CA CYS A 293 -39.00 17.10 8.24
C CYS A 293 -38.80 18.12 9.37
N GLN A 294 -39.11 17.81 10.63
CA GLN A 294 -39.10 18.82 11.72
C GLN A 294 -37.75 19.00 12.44
N LYS A 295 -36.72 18.22 12.11
CA LYS A 295 -35.40 18.23 12.80
C LYS A 295 -34.24 18.63 11.88
N GLN A 296 -34.52 19.39 10.81
CA GLN A 296 -33.60 19.56 9.68
C GLN A 296 -32.32 20.38 9.96
N HIS A 297 -32.37 21.46 10.76
CA HIS A 297 -31.22 22.39 10.84
C HIS A 297 -29.98 21.79 11.52
N TRP A 298 -30.09 21.27 12.75
CA TRP A 298 -28.95 20.66 13.45
C TRP A 298 -28.41 19.42 12.72
N ARG A 299 -29.27 18.69 11.99
CA ARG A 299 -28.87 17.51 11.19
C ARG A 299 -28.04 17.88 9.97
N LYS A 300 -28.41 18.97 9.27
CA LYS A 300 -27.60 19.56 8.19
C LYS A 300 -26.21 19.96 8.71
N THR A 301 -26.16 20.59 9.88
CA THR A 301 -24.89 20.96 10.54
C THR A 301 -24.02 19.74 10.85
N ILE A 302 -24.61 18.66 11.38
CA ILE A 302 -23.87 17.41 11.65
C ILE A 302 -23.37 16.77 10.36
N LEU A 303 -24.22 16.68 9.33
CA LEU A 303 -23.84 16.12 8.03
C LEU A 303 -22.65 16.88 7.45
N LEU A 304 -22.73 18.21 7.41
CA LEU A 304 -21.64 19.06 6.92
C LEU A 304 -20.36 18.85 7.74
N ALA A 305 -20.45 18.79 9.07
CA ALA A 305 -19.29 18.57 9.93
C ALA A 305 -18.63 17.21 9.68
N GLU A 306 -19.40 16.15 9.46
CA GLU A 306 -18.87 14.82 9.13
C GLU A 306 -18.29 14.77 7.71
N LEU A 307 -18.90 15.44 6.73
CA LEU A 307 -18.35 15.56 5.36
C LEU A 307 -17.00 16.27 5.37
N LYS A 308 -16.91 17.41 6.07
CA LYS A 308 -15.64 18.14 6.27
C LYS A 308 -14.61 17.28 6.99
N ARG A 309 -15.03 16.49 7.98
CA ARG A 309 -14.13 15.58 8.71
C ARG A 309 -13.56 14.49 7.79
N MET A 310 -14.40 13.81 7.01
CA MET A 310 -13.93 12.78 6.09
C MET A 310 -13.05 13.35 4.97
N ALA A 311 -13.42 14.51 4.42
CA ALA A 311 -12.60 15.25 3.47
C ALA A 311 -11.21 15.57 4.04
N ALA A 312 -11.15 16.02 5.28
CA ALA A 312 -9.90 16.33 5.97
C ALA A 312 -8.98 15.11 6.20
N TYR A 313 -9.55 13.91 6.29
CA TYR A 313 -8.78 12.68 6.47
C TYR A 313 -8.21 12.15 5.15
N TYR A 314 -8.87 12.40 4.02
CA TYR A 314 -8.50 11.81 2.73
C TYR A 314 -7.04 12.08 2.36
N THR A 315 -6.61 13.34 2.39
CA THR A 315 -5.26 13.75 1.97
C THR A 315 -4.16 13.06 2.79
N PRO A 316 -4.16 13.14 4.14
CA PRO A 316 -3.21 12.39 4.97
C PRO A 316 -3.25 10.87 4.77
N ILE A 317 -4.44 10.27 4.60
CA ILE A 317 -4.56 8.82 4.36
C ILE A 317 -3.88 8.44 3.03
N MET A 318 -4.11 9.21 1.96
CA MET A 318 -3.49 8.94 0.66
C MET A 318 -1.98 9.11 0.69
N LEU A 319 -1.47 10.17 1.34
CA LEU A 319 -0.03 10.40 1.47
C LEU A 319 0.68 9.25 2.21
N ALA A 320 0.06 8.67 3.25
CA ALA A 320 0.60 7.54 4.01
C ALA A 320 0.22 6.16 3.45
N ALA A 321 -0.47 6.07 2.30
CA ALA A 321 -1.08 4.82 1.87
C ALA A 321 -0.06 3.68 1.64
N ASN A 322 1.19 3.96 1.26
CA ASN A 322 2.22 2.92 1.15
C ASN A 322 2.46 2.18 2.47
N CYS A 323 2.37 2.86 3.62
CA CYS A 323 2.59 2.22 4.91
C CYS A 323 1.62 1.05 5.14
N ILE A 324 0.39 1.13 4.60
CA ILE A 324 -0.57 0.02 4.67
C ILE A 324 -0.45 -0.92 3.47
N LEU A 325 -0.22 -0.43 2.26
CA LEU A 325 -0.11 -1.29 1.06
C LEU A 325 1.06 -2.27 1.13
N GLU A 326 2.14 -1.94 1.84
CA GLU A 326 3.27 -2.84 2.07
C GLU A 326 2.97 -3.96 3.09
N GLN A 327 1.83 -3.90 3.78
CA GLN A 327 1.42 -4.93 4.75
C GLN A 327 0.69 -6.08 4.07
N PRO A 328 0.74 -7.30 4.63
CA PRO A 328 -0.14 -8.39 4.22
C PRO A 328 -1.61 -7.96 4.27
N ASP A 329 -2.35 -8.23 3.18
CA ASP A 329 -3.75 -7.81 2.99
C ASP A 329 -3.99 -6.30 3.12
N GLY A 330 -2.94 -5.48 2.95
CA GLY A 330 -2.98 -4.03 3.09
C GLY A 330 -4.01 -3.36 2.18
N ALA A 331 -4.05 -3.77 0.91
CA ALA A 331 -5.03 -3.33 -0.08
C ALA A 331 -6.47 -3.60 0.40
N GLN A 332 -6.73 -4.82 0.92
CA GLN A 332 -8.03 -5.19 1.47
C GLN A 332 -8.39 -4.37 2.69
N GLN A 333 -7.46 -4.16 3.63
CA GLN A 333 -7.68 -3.36 4.83
C GLN A 333 -8.07 -1.92 4.47
N LEU A 334 -7.33 -1.30 3.55
CA LEU A 334 -7.62 0.06 3.07
C LEU A 334 -8.99 0.13 2.39
N ALA A 335 -9.30 -0.82 1.49
CA ALA A 335 -10.59 -0.86 0.80
C ALA A 335 -11.78 -1.05 1.77
N LEU A 336 -11.63 -1.92 2.78
CA LEU A 336 -12.65 -2.12 3.80
C LEU A 336 -12.84 -0.87 4.68
N ALA A 337 -11.78 -0.11 4.97
CA ALA A 337 -11.88 1.16 5.69
C ALA A 337 -12.75 2.19 4.96
N PHE A 338 -12.63 2.32 3.64
CA PHE A 338 -13.52 3.17 2.83
C PHE A 338 -14.98 2.68 2.80
N MET A 339 -15.22 1.40 3.07
CA MET A 339 -16.57 0.85 3.27
C MET A 339 -17.03 0.91 4.73
N GLY A 340 -16.23 1.50 5.61
CA GLY A 340 -16.43 1.53 7.06
C GLY A 340 -16.40 0.19 7.77
N LEU A 341 -15.85 -0.84 7.14
CA LEU A 341 -15.71 -2.19 7.69
C LEU A 341 -14.29 -2.42 8.22
N TYR A 342 -13.79 -1.49 9.04
CA TYR A 342 -12.47 -1.55 9.65
C TYR A 342 -12.56 -1.31 11.16
N GLY A 343 -11.55 -1.76 11.91
CA GLY A 343 -11.42 -1.53 13.35
C GLY A 343 -12.68 -1.87 14.15
N ARG A 344 -13.14 -0.93 14.97
CA ARG A 344 -14.32 -1.11 15.85
C ARG A 344 -15.59 -1.32 15.04
N SER A 345 -15.71 -0.65 13.90
CA SER A 345 -16.88 -0.79 13.01
C SER A 345 -16.98 -2.20 12.43
N ARG A 346 -15.84 -2.88 12.21
CA ARG A 346 -15.82 -4.30 11.83
C ARG A 346 -16.21 -5.20 12.98
N GLN A 347 -15.63 -4.98 14.16
CA GLN A 347 -15.92 -5.76 15.37
C GLN A 347 -17.42 -5.73 15.70
N GLN A 348 -18.05 -4.55 15.66
CA GLN A 348 -19.50 -4.41 15.88
C GLN A 348 -20.33 -5.22 14.88
N TRP A 349 -19.89 -5.29 13.62
CA TRP A 349 -20.58 -6.08 12.61
C TRP A 349 -20.39 -7.59 12.85
N ASP A 350 -19.18 -8.02 13.21
CA ASP A 350 -18.89 -9.43 13.55
C ASP A 350 -19.66 -9.86 14.81
N GLU A 351 -19.78 -9.01 15.83
CA GLU A 351 -20.61 -9.25 17.02
C GLU A 351 -22.10 -9.35 16.68
N ALA A 352 -22.62 -8.45 15.83
CA ALA A 352 -24.01 -8.51 15.37
C ALA A 352 -24.29 -9.78 14.56
N MET A 353 -23.32 -10.24 13.78
CA MET A 353 -23.34 -11.51 13.05
C MET A 353 -23.41 -12.71 14.00
N ILE A 354 -22.58 -12.74 15.04
CA ILE A 354 -22.60 -13.79 16.08
C ILE A 354 -23.94 -13.77 16.82
N ALA A 355 -24.46 -12.60 17.19
CA ALA A 355 -25.76 -12.48 17.85
C ALA A 355 -26.91 -13.00 16.97
N MET A 356 -26.87 -12.71 15.66
CA MET A 356 -27.82 -13.25 14.69
C MET A 356 -27.71 -14.78 14.59
N ALA A 357 -26.48 -15.30 14.47
CA ALA A 357 -26.22 -16.74 14.42
C ALA A 357 -26.74 -17.46 15.66
N THR A 358 -26.44 -16.95 16.86
CA THR A 358 -26.96 -17.46 18.14
C THR A 358 -28.49 -17.53 18.14
N LYS A 359 -29.17 -16.47 17.66
CA LYS A 359 -30.64 -16.44 17.57
C LYS A 359 -31.20 -17.49 16.60
N ILE A 360 -30.52 -17.71 15.47
CA ILE A 360 -30.92 -18.72 14.48
C ILE A 360 -30.74 -20.12 15.06
N ILE A 361 -29.56 -20.43 15.61
CA ILE A 361 -29.26 -21.75 16.18
C ILE A 361 -30.20 -22.06 17.36
N ARG A 362 -30.44 -21.08 18.24
CA ARG A 362 -31.41 -21.25 19.34
C ARG A 362 -32.80 -21.59 18.83
N ARG A 363 -33.25 -20.94 17.75
CA ARG A 363 -34.54 -21.26 17.10
C ARG A 363 -34.53 -22.65 16.48
N THR A 364 -33.44 -23.07 15.86
CA THR A 364 -33.27 -24.42 15.30
C THR A 364 -33.40 -25.48 16.39
N PHE A 365 -32.63 -25.38 17.48
CA PHE A 365 -32.74 -26.32 18.60
C PHE A 365 -34.14 -26.32 19.25
N MET A 366 -34.79 -25.15 19.36
CA MET A 366 -36.17 -25.08 19.85
C MET A 366 -37.18 -25.76 18.92
N ARG A 367 -36.96 -25.71 17.60
CA ARG A 367 -37.78 -26.41 16.62
C ARG A 367 -37.53 -27.91 16.69
N ASP A 368 -36.27 -28.34 16.73
CA ASP A 368 -35.91 -29.76 16.83
C ASP A 368 -36.50 -30.38 18.10
N LEU A 369 -36.48 -29.64 19.22
CA LEU A 369 -37.15 -30.04 20.46
C LEU A 369 -38.66 -30.22 20.30
N LYS A 370 -39.35 -29.30 19.59
CA LYS A 370 -40.79 -29.41 19.31
C LYS A 370 -41.12 -30.60 18.39
N GLU A 371 -40.24 -30.88 17.45
CA GLU A 371 -40.38 -31.98 16.48
C GLU A 371 -39.84 -33.33 17.01
N SER A 372 -39.40 -33.37 18.27
CA SER A 372 -38.79 -34.55 18.92
C SER A 372 -37.55 -35.11 18.20
N ARG A 373 -36.80 -34.26 17.49
CA ARG A 373 -35.53 -34.61 16.84
C ARG A 373 -34.36 -34.44 17.81
N THR A 374 -33.34 -35.28 17.65
CA THR A 374 -32.11 -35.23 18.45
C THR A 374 -31.22 -34.05 18.03
N PRO A 375 -30.68 -33.25 18.96
CA PRO A 375 -29.72 -32.18 18.68
C PRO A 375 -28.46 -32.60 17.91
N VAL A 376 -28.10 -33.88 17.93
CA VAL A 376 -26.87 -34.43 17.32
C VAL A 376 -26.74 -34.09 15.83
N GLU A 377 -27.82 -34.20 15.06
CA GLU A 377 -27.82 -33.89 13.62
C GLU A 377 -27.59 -32.39 13.37
N THR A 378 -28.21 -31.54 14.17
CA THR A 378 -28.04 -30.08 14.11
C THR A 378 -26.63 -29.68 14.49
N ILE A 379 -26.05 -30.29 15.55
CA ILE A 379 -24.64 -30.08 15.92
C ILE A 379 -23.73 -30.50 14.76
N ARG A 380 -23.91 -31.71 14.20
CA ARG A 380 -23.12 -32.23 13.07
C ARG A 380 -23.15 -31.31 11.85
N THR A 381 -24.32 -30.76 11.54
CA THR A 381 -24.50 -29.84 10.41
C THR A 381 -23.78 -28.51 10.66
N LEU A 382 -23.82 -28.00 11.89
CA LEU A 382 -23.28 -26.69 12.25
C LEU A 382 -21.77 -26.70 12.56
N THR A 383 -21.17 -27.87 12.75
CA THR A 383 -19.71 -28.02 12.89
C THR A 383 -18.99 -28.24 11.56
N PHE A 384 -19.73 -28.34 10.44
CA PHE A 384 -19.19 -28.41 9.07
C PHE A 384 -18.09 -29.48 8.87
N GLY A 385 -18.18 -30.61 9.59
CA GLY A 385 -17.22 -31.71 9.50
C GLY A 385 -15.99 -31.60 10.41
N ASP A 386 -15.88 -30.56 11.25
CA ASP A 386 -14.88 -30.51 12.32
C ASP A 386 -15.23 -31.50 13.43
N GLN A 387 -14.45 -32.58 13.51
CA GLN A 387 -14.66 -33.66 14.46
C GLN A 387 -14.39 -33.23 15.91
N ALA A 388 -13.42 -32.34 16.13
CA ALA A 388 -13.09 -31.87 17.47
C ALA A 388 -14.22 -30.97 18.01
N ALA A 389 -14.72 -30.08 17.15
CA ALA A 389 -15.85 -29.22 17.47
C ALA A 389 -17.15 -30.01 17.67
N PHE A 390 -17.38 -31.04 16.85
CA PHE A 390 -18.51 -31.95 16.99
C PHE A 390 -18.48 -32.69 18.34
N ASN A 391 -17.35 -33.31 18.66
CA ASN A 391 -17.21 -34.06 19.92
C ASN A 391 -17.39 -33.15 21.14
N PHE A 392 -16.84 -31.93 21.09
CA PHE A 392 -17.00 -30.94 22.17
C PHE A 392 -18.48 -30.56 22.38
N ALA A 393 -19.20 -30.25 21.30
CA ALA A 393 -20.61 -29.87 21.40
C ALA A 393 -21.52 -31.05 21.80
N CYS A 394 -21.22 -32.27 21.35
CA CYS A 394 -21.97 -33.47 21.74
C CYS A 394 -21.69 -33.93 23.17
N ALA A 395 -20.52 -33.61 23.75
CA ALA A 395 -20.21 -33.95 25.13
C ALA A 395 -21.11 -33.24 26.16
N GLU A 396 -21.83 -32.20 25.76
CA GLU A 396 -22.82 -31.49 26.57
C GLU A 396 -24.22 -32.12 26.52
N LEU A 397 -24.40 -33.18 25.72
CA LEU A 397 -25.64 -33.97 25.66
C LEU A 397 -25.54 -35.16 26.60
N ASP A 398 -26.68 -35.58 27.15
CA ASP A 398 -26.79 -36.83 27.88
C ASP A 398 -26.53 -38.02 26.94
N LEU A 399 -25.68 -38.96 27.40
CA LEU A 399 -25.19 -40.09 26.62
C LEU A 399 -26.30 -41.07 26.21
N ALA A 400 -27.37 -41.18 27.00
CA ALA A 400 -28.44 -42.14 26.76
C ALA A 400 -29.59 -41.55 25.94
N SER A 401 -29.97 -40.31 26.22
CA SER A 401 -31.10 -39.63 25.58
C SER A 401 -30.71 -38.76 24.39
N GLU A 402 -29.41 -38.47 24.23
CA GLU A 402 -28.83 -37.56 23.23
C GLU A 402 -29.45 -36.15 23.27
N LYS A 403 -29.98 -35.74 24.42
CA LYS A 403 -30.65 -34.46 24.65
C LYS A 403 -29.88 -33.60 25.64
N PHE A 404 -30.19 -32.30 25.64
CA PHE A 404 -29.68 -31.39 26.67
C PHE A 404 -30.46 -31.59 27.98
N ASP A 405 -29.75 -31.79 29.09
CA ASP A 405 -30.38 -31.90 30.41
C ASP A 405 -30.80 -30.53 30.97
N SER A 406 -30.17 -29.46 30.48
CA SER A 406 -30.40 -28.09 30.97
C SER A 406 -30.40 -27.04 29.87
N ILE A 407 -31.08 -25.92 30.14
CA ILE A 407 -31.03 -24.72 29.29
C ILE A 407 -29.60 -24.17 29.23
N ALA A 408 -28.82 -24.30 30.30
CA ALA A 408 -27.44 -23.82 30.37
C ALA A 408 -26.50 -24.56 29.41
N GLN A 409 -26.56 -25.90 29.36
CA GLN A 409 -25.81 -26.71 28.39
C GLN A 409 -26.20 -26.35 26.95
N ARG A 410 -27.50 -26.25 26.67
CA ARG A 410 -27.99 -25.85 25.35
C ARG A 410 -27.48 -24.47 24.94
N GLU A 411 -27.48 -23.51 25.85
CA GLU A 411 -27.00 -22.16 25.57
C GLU A 411 -25.48 -22.14 25.36
N LYS A 412 -24.71 -22.91 26.14
CA LYS A 412 -23.27 -23.10 25.95
C LYS A 412 -22.96 -23.63 24.55
N VAL A 413 -23.64 -24.70 24.12
CA VAL A 413 -23.48 -25.26 22.77
C VAL A 413 -23.95 -24.28 21.69
N THR A 414 -25.04 -23.54 21.94
CA THR A 414 -25.55 -22.53 21.00
C THR A 414 -24.52 -21.42 20.75
N ILE A 415 -23.90 -20.90 21.81
CA ILE A 415 -22.86 -19.86 21.71
C ILE A 415 -21.62 -20.41 21.00
N TYR A 416 -21.23 -21.65 21.30
CA TYR A 416 -20.10 -22.28 20.63
C TYR A 416 -20.32 -22.45 19.12
N LEU A 417 -21.47 -23.02 18.73
CA LEU A 417 -21.81 -23.24 17.32
C LEU A 417 -22.07 -21.94 16.55
N SER A 418 -22.43 -20.85 17.23
CA SER A 418 -22.68 -19.57 16.57
C SER A 418 -21.43 -18.97 15.94
N THR A 419 -20.25 -19.23 16.50
CA THR A 419 -18.97 -18.83 15.90
C THR A 419 -18.74 -19.51 14.54
N PHE A 420 -18.96 -20.83 14.45
CA PHE A 420 -18.81 -21.59 13.20
C PHE A 420 -19.83 -21.14 12.15
N TYR A 421 -21.09 -21.02 12.55
CA TYR A 421 -22.16 -20.58 11.64
C TYR A 421 -21.95 -19.14 11.18
N ALA A 422 -21.52 -18.23 12.06
CA ALA A 422 -21.20 -16.86 11.72
C ALA A 422 -20.03 -16.79 10.73
N SER A 423 -18.95 -17.55 10.96
CA SER A 423 -17.79 -17.62 10.07
C SER A 423 -18.18 -18.11 8.67
N TYR A 424 -18.94 -19.21 8.58
CA TYR A 424 -19.45 -19.73 7.31
C TYR A 424 -20.28 -18.70 6.55
N ARG A 425 -21.16 -17.97 7.26
CA ARG A 425 -22.01 -16.93 6.66
C ARG A 425 -21.27 -15.63 6.37
N GLN A 426 -20.11 -15.39 7.00
CA GLN A 426 -19.37 -14.13 6.91
C GLN A 426 -19.00 -13.81 5.47
N THR A 427 -18.48 -14.79 4.72
CA THR A 427 -18.07 -14.64 3.32
C THR A 427 -19.24 -14.23 2.41
N GLN A 428 -20.44 -14.77 2.66
CA GLN A 428 -21.65 -14.42 1.90
C GLN A 428 -22.18 -13.03 2.29
N LEU A 429 -22.24 -12.72 3.59
CA LEU A 429 -22.92 -11.53 4.08
C LEU A 429 -22.06 -10.26 4.03
N ILE A 430 -20.74 -10.38 4.06
CA ILE A 430 -19.83 -9.24 3.91
C ILE A 430 -20.01 -8.57 2.53
N GLY A 431 -20.30 -9.34 1.48
CA GLY A 431 -20.59 -8.84 0.13
C GLY A 431 -21.81 -7.90 0.13
N ALA A 432 -22.92 -8.41 0.69
CA ALA A 432 -24.16 -7.65 0.83
C ALA A 432 -23.97 -6.40 1.70
N GLU A 433 -23.22 -6.51 2.80
CA GLU A 433 -22.95 -5.36 3.68
C GLU A 433 -22.09 -4.31 2.96
N VAL A 434 -21.03 -4.68 2.25
CA VAL A 434 -20.23 -3.74 1.43
C VAL A 434 -21.11 -3.03 0.40
N ALA A 435 -21.95 -3.78 -0.34
CA ALA A 435 -22.84 -3.18 -1.34
C ALA A 435 -23.89 -2.25 -0.72
N LYS A 436 -24.40 -2.57 0.48
CA LYS A 436 -25.30 -1.72 1.24
C LYS A 436 -24.61 -0.43 1.68
N ARG A 437 -23.43 -0.52 2.30
CA ARG A 437 -22.66 0.63 2.78
C ARG A 437 -22.23 1.55 1.64
N TYR A 438 -21.74 0.99 0.53
CA TYR A 438 -21.41 1.75 -0.67
C TYR A 438 -22.62 2.54 -1.20
N ARG A 439 -23.79 1.89 -1.38
CA ARG A 439 -24.97 2.57 -1.93
C ARG A 439 -25.38 3.76 -1.07
N ARG A 440 -25.35 3.60 0.25
CA ARG A 440 -25.69 4.67 1.21
C ARG A 440 -24.66 5.79 1.19
N LEU A 441 -23.37 5.44 1.21
CA LEU A 441 -22.28 6.41 1.11
C LEU A 441 -22.40 7.22 -0.18
N MET A 442 -22.55 6.56 -1.34
CA MET A 442 -22.69 7.25 -2.62
C MET A 442 -23.94 8.10 -2.72
N ARG A 443 -25.07 7.69 -2.11
CA ARG A 443 -26.28 8.51 -2.05
C ARG A 443 -26.00 9.84 -1.33
N ILE A 444 -25.25 9.79 -0.22
CA ILE A 444 -24.92 10.97 0.59
C ILE A 444 -23.87 11.84 -0.09
N LEU A 445 -22.89 11.24 -0.76
CA LEU A 445 -21.86 11.96 -1.51
C LEU A 445 -22.37 12.46 -2.87
N HIS A 446 -23.56 12.04 -3.31
CA HIS A 446 -24.11 12.44 -4.60
C HIS A 446 -24.41 13.94 -4.64
N GLU A 447 -24.05 14.57 -5.76
CA GLU A 447 -24.19 16.02 -5.92
C GLU A 447 -25.63 16.51 -5.72
N ASP A 448 -26.62 15.81 -6.28
CA ASP A 448 -28.03 16.18 -6.11
C ASP A 448 -28.50 16.13 -4.65
N PHE A 449 -28.02 15.14 -3.89
CA PHE A 449 -28.35 15.05 -2.48
C PHE A 449 -27.70 16.20 -1.69
N LEU A 450 -26.42 16.48 -1.96
CA LEU A 450 -25.73 17.60 -1.33
C LEU A 450 -26.37 18.95 -1.67
N ARG A 451 -26.82 19.16 -2.92
CA ARG A 451 -27.56 20.36 -3.34
C ARG A 451 -28.90 20.53 -2.65
N GLN A 452 -29.59 19.44 -2.31
CA GLN A 452 -30.86 19.49 -1.59
C GLN A 452 -30.68 19.81 -0.11
N VAL A 453 -29.56 19.39 0.48
CA VAL A 453 -29.36 19.43 1.93
C VAL A 453 -28.52 20.62 2.38
N LEU A 454 -27.51 21.03 1.62
CA LEU A 454 -26.56 22.08 1.96
C LEU A 454 -26.87 23.42 1.29
N GLU A 455 -26.46 24.51 1.92
CA GLU A 455 -26.52 25.84 1.30
C GLU A 455 -25.47 25.97 0.17
N PRO A 456 -25.71 26.81 -0.87
CA PRO A 456 -24.80 26.93 -2.02
C PRO A 456 -23.35 27.25 -1.63
N GLU A 457 -23.15 28.11 -0.63
CA GLU A 457 -21.82 28.49 -0.12
C GLU A 457 -21.07 27.32 0.51
N GLN A 458 -21.79 26.45 1.23
CA GLN A 458 -21.23 25.26 1.88
C GLN A 458 -20.86 24.20 0.84
N LEU A 459 -21.66 24.09 -0.22
CA LEU A 459 -21.40 23.20 -1.34
C LEU A 459 -20.18 23.65 -2.15
N GLU A 460 -20.07 24.95 -2.42
CA GLU A 460 -18.89 25.59 -3.01
C GLU A 460 -17.62 25.31 -2.20
N GLU A 461 -17.69 25.45 -0.87
CA GLU A 461 -16.57 25.15 0.02
C GLU A 461 -16.11 23.69 -0.11
N LEU A 462 -17.05 22.73 -0.10
CA LEU A 462 -16.73 21.30 -0.27
C LEU A 462 -16.16 20.96 -1.65
N ARG A 463 -16.56 21.69 -2.69
CA ARG A 463 -16.07 21.50 -4.07
C ARG A 463 -14.65 21.98 -4.26
N ARG A 464 -14.28 23.13 -3.66
CA ARG A 464 -12.94 23.71 -3.81
C ARG A 464 -11.83 22.76 -3.38
N ASP A 465 -12.09 21.94 -2.37
CA ASP A 465 -11.12 20.97 -1.87
C ASP A 465 -11.03 19.70 -2.74
N GLY A 466 -12.06 19.39 -3.54
CA GLY A 466 -12.16 18.19 -4.39
C GLY A 466 -12.13 16.85 -3.65
N ALA A 467 -11.96 16.86 -2.33
CA ALA A 467 -11.76 15.68 -1.51
C ALA A 467 -12.99 14.78 -1.47
N ILE A 468 -14.20 15.33 -1.64
CA ILE A 468 -15.45 14.56 -1.68
C ILE A 468 -15.54 13.69 -2.93
N ASP A 469 -15.21 14.25 -4.11
CA ASP A 469 -15.19 13.48 -5.37
C ASP A 469 -14.12 12.39 -5.32
N GLN A 470 -12.97 12.71 -4.72
CA GLN A 470 -11.89 11.75 -4.52
C GLN A 470 -12.26 10.63 -3.55
N LEU A 471 -12.98 10.94 -2.46
CA LEU A 471 -13.55 9.94 -1.55
C LEU A 471 -14.56 9.04 -2.27
N ALA A 472 -15.45 9.61 -3.08
CA ALA A 472 -16.44 8.87 -3.85
C ALA A 472 -15.78 7.93 -4.88
N ASN A 473 -14.79 8.43 -5.62
CA ASN A 473 -14.01 7.65 -6.58
C ASN A 473 -13.24 6.52 -5.90
N MET A 474 -12.62 6.81 -4.75
CA MET A 474 -11.90 5.80 -3.97
C MET A 474 -12.86 4.72 -3.43
N ALA A 475 -14.03 5.11 -2.93
CA ALA A 475 -15.06 4.19 -2.50
C ALA A 475 -15.58 3.30 -3.67
N ALA A 476 -15.72 3.85 -4.87
CA ALA A 476 -16.12 3.10 -6.06
C ALA A 476 -15.07 2.05 -6.45
N GLN A 477 -13.78 2.41 -6.47
CA GLN A 477 -12.71 1.46 -6.76
C GLN A 477 -12.55 0.41 -5.64
N ALA A 478 -12.67 0.81 -4.37
CA ALA A 478 -12.65 -0.12 -3.24
C ALA A 478 -13.79 -1.13 -3.32
N ARG A 479 -15.00 -0.71 -3.69
CA ARG A 479 -16.12 -1.64 -3.93
C ARG A 479 -15.82 -2.60 -5.08
N LYS A 480 -15.31 -2.11 -6.20
CA LYS A 480 -15.00 -2.93 -7.39
C LYS A 480 -13.95 -4.00 -7.06
N PHE A 481 -12.87 -3.60 -6.38
CA PHE A 481 -11.84 -4.51 -5.90
C PHE A 481 -12.39 -5.56 -4.94
N LEU A 482 -13.10 -5.12 -3.89
CA LEU A 482 -13.67 -6.05 -2.90
C LEU A 482 -14.68 -7.00 -3.53
N ALA A 483 -15.46 -6.58 -4.52
CA ALA A 483 -16.39 -7.47 -5.22
C ALA A 483 -15.63 -8.58 -5.95
N ARG A 484 -14.59 -8.24 -6.72
CA ARG A 484 -13.76 -9.22 -7.45
C ARG A 484 -13.00 -10.16 -6.51
N ARG A 485 -12.40 -9.66 -5.43
CA ARG A 485 -11.66 -10.50 -4.48
C ARG A 485 -12.53 -11.55 -3.76
N ARG A 486 -13.84 -11.36 -3.70
CA ARG A 486 -14.76 -12.23 -2.95
C ARG A 486 -15.57 -13.17 -3.83
N ASP A 487 -15.53 -12.99 -5.15
CA ASP A 487 -16.29 -13.82 -6.05
C ASP A 487 -15.70 -15.24 -6.03
N ILE A 488 -16.54 -16.22 -5.72
CA ILE A 488 -16.13 -17.63 -5.64
C ILE A 488 -15.86 -18.17 -7.06
N GLU A 489 -16.45 -17.54 -8.07
CA GLU A 489 -16.22 -17.89 -9.48
C GLU A 489 -14.89 -17.35 -10.01
N ASN A 490 -14.28 -16.39 -9.32
CA ASN A 490 -13.05 -15.78 -9.80
C ASN A 490 -11.85 -16.70 -9.59
N SER A 491 -10.98 -16.76 -10.61
CA SER A 491 -9.72 -17.47 -10.50
C SER A 491 -8.73 -16.72 -9.59
N LEU A 492 -7.66 -17.40 -9.15
CA LEU A 492 -6.60 -16.78 -8.37
C LEU A 492 -5.98 -15.58 -9.13
N GLU A 493 -5.80 -15.72 -10.45
CA GLU A 493 -5.29 -14.66 -11.32
C GLU A 493 -6.20 -13.43 -11.33
N GLU A 494 -7.53 -13.62 -11.33
CA GLU A 494 -8.48 -12.51 -11.29
C GLU A 494 -8.49 -11.79 -9.93
N MET A 495 -8.33 -12.54 -8.84
CA MET A 495 -8.18 -11.97 -7.51
C MET A 495 -6.90 -11.13 -7.38
N LEU A 496 -5.76 -11.67 -7.84
CA LEU A 496 -4.46 -10.99 -7.83
C LEU A 496 -4.47 -9.77 -8.75
N ALA A 497 -5.03 -9.90 -9.95
CA ALA A 497 -5.15 -8.78 -10.88
C ALA A 497 -6.00 -7.64 -10.31
N ALA A 498 -7.10 -7.96 -9.60
CA ALA A 498 -7.91 -6.95 -8.95
C ALA A 498 -7.16 -6.21 -7.83
N GLU A 499 -6.28 -6.89 -7.11
CA GLU A 499 -5.39 -6.29 -6.11
C GLU A 499 -4.36 -5.36 -6.77
N MET A 500 -3.65 -5.83 -7.80
CA MET A 500 -2.69 -5.03 -8.57
C MET A 500 -3.33 -3.75 -9.15
N ASP A 501 -4.53 -3.87 -9.75
CA ASP A 501 -5.28 -2.74 -10.29
C ASP A 501 -5.63 -1.72 -9.20
N PHE A 502 -6.05 -2.21 -8.02
CA PHE A 502 -6.42 -1.36 -6.89
C PHE A 502 -5.21 -0.63 -6.31
N GLU A 503 -4.09 -1.32 -6.09
CA GLU A 503 -2.86 -0.71 -5.61
C GLU A 503 -2.33 0.34 -6.58
N ARG A 504 -2.34 0.04 -7.88
CA ARG A 504 -1.96 1.00 -8.93
C ARG A 504 -2.84 2.24 -8.87
N TYR A 505 -4.16 2.08 -8.70
CA TYR A 505 -5.08 3.20 -8.55
C TYR A 505 -4.76 4.04 -7.30
N VAL A 506 -4.53 3.42 -6.15
CA VAL A 506 -4.18 4.13 -4.90
C VAL A 506 -2.87 4.90 -5.06
N ARG A 507 -1.84 4.30 -5.67
CA ARG A 507 -0.56 4.97 -5.97
C ARG A 507 -0.76 6.20 -6.85
N GLN A 508 -1.56 6.09 -7.92
CA GLN A 508 -1.89 7.21 -8.80
C GLN A 508 -2.62 8.34 -8.04
N GLN A 509 -3.59 8.01 -7.19
CA GLN A 509 -4.30 9.00 -6.37
C GLN A 509 -3.35 9.69 -5.39
N ARG A 510 -2.47 8.95 -4.72
CA ARG A 510 -1.44 9.52 -3.84
C ARG A 510 -0.56 10.52 -4.57
N ILE A 511 -0.10 10.20 -5.77
CA ILE A 511 0.71 11.13 -6.55
C ILE A 511 -0.06 12.39 -6.93
N GLN A 512 -1.34 12.27 -7.31
CA GLN A 512 -2.18 13.44 -7.58
C GLN A 512 -2.34 14.33 -6.33
N VAL A 513 -2.50 13.72 -5.14
CA VAL A 513 -2.52 14.44 -3.86
C VAL A 513 -1.17 15.13 -3.60
N PHE A 514 -0.06 14.42 -3.77
CA PHE A 514 1.29 14.94 -3.59
C PHE A 514 1.58 16.13 -4.50
N ARG A 515 1.30 16.02 -5.81
CA ARG A 515 1.47 17.11 -6.79
C ARG A 515 0.71 18.37 -6.40
N ARG A 516 -0.53 18.24 -5.91
CA ARG A 516 -1.33 19.38 -5.46
C ARG A 516 -0.74 20.11 -4.24
N LEU A 517 0.12 19.46 -3.46
CA LEU A 517 0.65 20.00 -2.20
C LEU A 517 2.10 20.45 -2.29
N ALA A 518 2.95 19.63 -2.90
CA ALA A 518 4.42 19.74 -2.80
C ALA A 518 5.10 20.14 -4.11
N MET A 519 4.35 20.20 -5.22
CA MET A 519 4.86 20.59 -6.55
C MET A 519 4.33 21.95 -7.02
N GLN A 520 3.65 22.68 -6.14
CA GLN A 520 3.29 24.09 -6.34
C GLN A 520 4.45 24.97 -5.90
#